data_AF-A0A832T8S3-F1
#
_entry.id   AF-A0A832T8S3-F1
#
_cell.length_a   1.000
_cell.length_b   1.000
_cell.length_c   1.000
_cell.angle_alpha   90.00
_cell.angle_beta   90.00
_cell.angle_gamma   90.00
#
_symmetry.space_group_name_H-M   'P 1'
#
loop_
_entity.id
_entity.type
_entity.pdbx_description
1 polymer ?
#
loop_
_entity_poly.entity_id
_entity_poly.type
_entity_poly.pdbx_seq_one_letter_code
_entity_poly.pdbx_strand_id
1 'polypeptide(L)'
;MESHENTHSQIMEYIKKNPDLQKAIELLRRERKVTRVALQFEFGWSEWKARKVYEALRYVCIKGLAFPISEGVELVCRAFFGEVRLLELHREMDMEIDEETSQEREEEMEEEDWEEETEEEVEEE
;
A
#
# COMPACT_ATOMS: atom_id res chain seq x y z
N MET A 1 -16.85 19.87 -1.40
CA MET A 1 -15.95 18.99 -0.63
C MET A 1 -16.74 17.76 -0.22
N GLU A 2 -16.66 16.71 -1.04
CA GLU A 2 -17.23 15.37 -0.75
C GLU A 2 -16.24 14.37 -1.37
N SER A 3 -15.12 14.08 -0.70
CA SER A 3 -14.03 13.32 -1.35
C SER A 3 -13.49 12.13 -0.57
N HIS A 4 -13.92 11.88 0.67
CA HIS A 4 -13.40 10.76 1.47
C HIS A 4 -14.41 9.65 1.78
N GLU A 5 -15.68 9.97 2.04
CA GLU A 5 -16.72 8.95 2.34
C GLU A 5 -17.05 8.05 1.14
N ASN A 6 -16.85 8.57 -0.09
CA ASN A 6 -17.16 7.84 -1.32
C ASN A 6 -16.12 6.71 -1.57
N THR A 7 -14.84 6.93 -1.26
CA THR A 7 -13.78 5.99 -1.62
C THR A 7 -13.83 4.69 -0.82
N HIS A 8 -14.10 4.75 0.49
CA HIS A 8 -14.22 3.55 1.33
C HIS A 8 -15.41 2.68 0.91
N SER A 9 -16.57 3.30 0.69
CA SER A 9 -17.79 2.63 0.25
C SER A 9 -17.61 1.93 -1.10
N GLN A 10 -16.93 2.59 -2.05
CA GLN A 10 -16.59 2.02 -3.35
C GLN A 10 -15.66 0.81 -3.26
N ILE A 11 -14.65 0.83 -2.38
CA ILE A 11 -13.73 -0.29 -2.18
C ILE A 11 -14.49 -1.50 -1.61
N MET A 12 -15.35 -1.28 -0.62
CA MET A 12 -16.13 -2.35 -0.01
C MET A 12 -17.13 -2.95 -1.02
N GLU A 13 -17.76 -2.13 -1.85
CA GLU A 13 -18.62 -2.60 -2.93
C GLU A 13 -17.82 -3.40 -3.98
N TYR A 14 -16.64 -2.91 -4.35
CA TYR A 14 -15.73 -3.61 -5.26
C TYR A 14 -15.33 -4.99 -4.72
N ILE A 15 -14.99 -5.09 -3.42
CA ILE A 15 -14.70 -6.37 -2.76
C ILE A 15 -15.93 -7.28 -2.78
N LYS A 16 -17.12 -6.75 -2.48
CA LYS A 16 -18.38 -7.52 -2.49
C LYS A 16 -18.68 -8.13 -3.87
N LYS A 17 -18.38 -7.41 -4.95
CA LYS A 17 -18.60 -7.86 -6.34
C LYS A 17 -17.58 -8.90 -6.83
N ASN A 18 -16.46 -9.09 -6.14
CA ASN A 18 -15.36 -9.96 -6.58
C ASN A 18 -15.15 -11.15 -5.61
N PRO A 19 -15.74 -12.33 -5.85
CA PRO A 19 -15.64 -13.47 -4.93
C PRO A 19 -14.22 -14.04 -4.83
N ASP A 20 -13.45 -14.03 -5.92
CA ASP A 20 -12.05 -14.47 -5.87
C ASP A 20 -11.17 -13.52 -5.05
N LEU A 21 -11.48 -12.22 -5.07
CA LEU A 21 -10.79 -11.23 -4.23
C LEU A 21 -11.11 -11.44 -2.75
N GLN A 22 -12.35 -11.80 -2.41
CA GLN A 22 -12.72 -12.14 -1.04
C GLN A 22 -11.90 -13.33 -0.52
N LYS A 23 -11.76 -14.40 -1.33
CA LYS A 23 -10.90 -15.55 -0.99
C LYS A 23 -9.44 -15.13 -0.77
N ALA A 24 -8.91 -14.25 -1.60
CA ALA A 24 -7.55 -13.74 -1.43
C ALA A 24 -7.39 -12.88 -0.16
N ILE A 25 -8.40 -12.09 0.20
CA ILE A 25 -8.44 -11.32 1.45
C ILE A 25 -8.52 -12.26 2.67
N GLU A 26 -9.32 -13.33 2.60
CA GLU A 26 -9.38 -14.34 3.66
C GLU A 26 -8.03 -15.03 3.86
N LEU A 27 -7.36 -15.41 2.77
CA LEU A 27 -6.00 -15.93 2.82
C LEU A 27 -5.05 -14.93 3.47
N LEU A 28 -5.14 -13.64 3.10
CA LEU A 28 -4.34 -12.59 3.69
C LEU A 28 -4.59 -12.41 5.19
N ARG A 29 -5.84 -12.53 5.65
CA ARG A 29 -6.17 -12.48 7.07
C ARG A 29 -5.56 -13.64 7.84
N ARG A 30 -5.57 -14.84 7.25
CA ARG A 30 -5.04 -16.09 7.83
C ARG A 30 -3.51 -16.10 7.89
N GLU A 31 -2.85 -15.83 6.77
CA GLU A 31 -1.39 -15.97 6.61
C GLU A 31 -0.62 -14.69 6.94
N ARG A 32 -1.31 -13.55 7.10
CA ARG A 32 -0.75 -12.19 7.21
C ARG A 32 0.08 -11.72 6.01
N LYS A 33 0.34 -12.60 5.04
CA LYS A 33 1.16 -12.34 3.86
C LYS A 33 0.63 -13.16 2.69
N VAL A 34 0.50 -12.53 1.53
CA VAL A 34 0.07 -13.17 0.28
C VAL A 34 0.98 -12.75 -0.87
N THR A 35 1.39 -13.74 -1.66
CA THR A 35 2.09 -13.55 -2.92
C THR A 35 1.22 -14.06 -4.07
N ARG A 36 1.54 -13.66 -5.31
CA ARG A 36 0.90 -14.22 -6.51
C ARG A 36 1.00 -15.75 -6.54
N VAL A 37 2.16 -16.29 -6.16
CA VAL A 37 2.43 -17.73 -6.17
C VAL A 37 1.59 -18.45 -5.12
N ALA A 38 1.44 -17.88 -3.92
CA ALA A 38 0.60 -18.43 -2.88
C ALA A 38 -0.87 -18.59 -3.36
N LEU A 39 -1.40 -17.61 -4.09
CA LEU A 39 -2.75 -17.69 -4.66
C LEU A 39 -2.91 -18.80 -5.71
N GLN A 40 -1.87 -19.08 -6.49
CA GLN A 40 -1.90 -20.17 -7.48
C GLN A 40 -2.00 -21.53 -6.78
N PHE A 41 -1.14 -21.76 -5.78
CA PHE A 41 -1.09 -23.04 -5.08
C PHE A 41 -2.29 -23.27 -4.17
N GLU A 42 -2.68 -22.27 -3.37
CA GLU A 42 -3.80 -22.40 -2.41
C GLU A 42 -5.12 -22.73 -3.12
N PHE A 43 -5.38 -22.09 -4.26
CA PHE A 43 -6.68 -22.19 -4.94
C PHE A 43 -6.64 -22.94 -6.27
N GLY A 44 -5.48 -23.51 -6.66
CA GLY A 44 -5.31 -24.18 -7.95
C GLY A 44 -5.58 -23.27 -9.15
N TRP A 45 -5.33 -21.97 -9.02
CA TRP A 45 -5.63 -21.00 -10.06
C TRP A 45 -4.55 -21.00 -11.15
N SER A 46 -4.98 -20.73 -12.39
CA SER A 46 -4.04 -20.42 -13.46
C SER A 46 -3.21 -19.19 -13.11
N GLU A 47 -1.99 -19.11 -13.67
CA GLU A 47 -1.10 -17.97 -13.45
C GLU A 47 -1.79 -16.64 -13.75
N TRP A 48 -2.53 -16.57 -14.85
CA TRP A 48 -3.22 -15.35 -15.28
C TRP A 48 -4.32 -14.94 -14.29
N LYS A 49 -5.11 -15.89 -13.80
CA LYS A 49 -6.15 -15.62 -12.80
C LYS A 49 -5.52 -15.15 -11.49
N ALA A 50 -4.49 -15.84 -11.00
CA ALA A 50 -3.80 -15.45 -9.78
C ALA A 50 -3.15 -14.07 -9.90
N ARG A 51 -2.56 -13.73 -11.05
CA ARG A 51 -2.03 -12.39 -11.32
C ARG A 51 -3.13 -11.33 -11.23
N LYS A 52 -4.27 -11.55 -11.90
CA LYS A 52 -5.39 -10.59 -11.88
C LYS A 52 -5.93 -10.34 -10.47
N VAL A 53 -6.13 -11.42 -9.70
CA VAL A 53 -6.63 -11.32 -8.32
C VAL A 53 -5.59 -10.68 -7.41
N TYR A 54 -4.30 -11.00 -7.59
CA TYR A 54 -3.20 -10.38 -6.85
C TYR A 54 -3.14 -8.87 -7.10
N GLU A 55 -3.26 -8.40 -8.34
CA GLU A 55 -3.31 -6.96 -8.62
C GLU A 55 -4.53 -6.26 -8.01
N ALA A 56 -5.70 -6.93 -8.03
CA ALA A 56 -6.89 -6.43 -7.36
C ALA A 56 -6.68 -6.32 -5.82
N LEU A 57 -6.01 -7.31 -5.22
CA LEU A 57 -5.63 -7.30 -3.81
C LEU A 57 -4.66 -6.16 -3.50
N ARG A 58 -3.63 -5.97 -4.34
CA ARG A 58 -2.69 -4.84 -4.20
C ARG A 58 -3.43 -3.51 -4.27
N TYR A 59 -4.33 -3.35 -5.23
CA TYR A 59 -5.10 -2.13 -5.40
C TYR A 59 -5.90 -1.76 -4.14
N VAL A 60 -6.66 -2.71 -3.57
CA VAL A 60 -7.45 -2.44 -2.35
C VAL A 60 -6.55 -2.14 -1.14
N CYS A 61 -5.37 -2.75 -1.06
CA CYS A 61 -4.40 -2.45 0.00
C CYS A 61 -3.78 -1.07 -0.15
N ILE A 62 -3.43 -0.65 -1.37
CA ILE A 62 -2.97 0.72 -1.66
C ILE A 62 -4.05 1.75 -1.30
N LYS A 63 -5.32 1.38 -1.46
CA LYS A 63 -6.47 2.22 -1.11
C LYS A 63 -6.84 2.23 0.38
N GLY A 64 -6.09 1.54 1.24
CA GLY A 64 -6.27 1.60 2.70
C GLY A 64 -7.18 0.52 3.27
N LEU A 65 -7.10 -0.71 2.77
CA LEU A 65 -7.79 -1.85 3.40
C LEU A 65 -7.21 -2.11 4.80
N ALA A 66 -8.05 -2.03 5.82
CA ALA A 66 -7.69 -2.31 7.21
C ALA A 66 -8.72 -3.23 7.88
N PHE A 67 -8.29 -3.94 8.93
CA PHE A 67 -9.13 -4.82 9.72
C PHE A 67 -8.98 -4.50 11.20
N PRO A 68 -10.02 -3.98 11.87
CA PRO A 68 -9.97 -3.78 13.32
C PRO A 68 -9.92 -5.15 14.03
N ILE A 69 -9.03 -5.30 15.02
CA ILE A 69 -8.97 -6.50 15.88
C ILE A 69 -9.59 -6.21 17.24
N SER A 70 -9.15 -5.13 17.90
CA SER A 70 -9.59 -4.71 19.23
C SER A 70 -9.53 -3.19 19.35
N GLU A 71 -10.00 -2.63 20.46
CA GLU A 71 -9.77 -1.23 20.78
C GLU A 71 -8.26 -0.94 20.76
N GLY A 72 -7.86 0.06 19.97
CA GLY A 72 -6.46 0.45 19.81
C GLY A 72 -5.60 -0.45 18.92
N VAL A 73 -6.11 -1.53 18.32
CA VAL A 73 -5.32 -2.42 17.45
C VAL A 73 -6.02 -2.69 16.12
N GLU A 74 -5.34 -2.34 15.03
CA GLU A 74 -5.81 -2.59 13.67
C GLU A 74 -4.74 -3.25 12.81
N LEU A 75 -5.16 -4.12 11.89
CA LEU A 75 -4.29 -4.68 10.85
C LEU A 75 -4.44 -3.85 9.59
N VAL A 76 -3.37 -3.20 9.18
CA VAL A 76 -3.34 -2.39 7.97
C VAL A 76 -2.72 -3.19 6.84
N CYS A 77 -3.40 -3.22 5.69
CA CYS A 77 -2.84 -3.85 4.52
C CYS A 77 -1.82 -2.96 3.81
N ARG A 78 -0.64 -3.50 3.50
CA ARG A 78 0.41 -2.85 2.71
C ARG A 78 0.83 -3.73 1.54
N ALA A 79 0.92 -3.10 0.37
CA ALA A 79 1.51 -3.72 -0.83
C ALA A 79 3.01 -3.43 -0.87
N PHE A 80 3.81 -4.48 -1.04
CA PHE A 80 5.25 -4.43 -1.27
C PHE A 80 5.58 -4.97 -2.66
N PHE A 81 6.85 -4.92 -3.06
CA PHE A 81 7.28 -5.57 -4.29
C PHE A 81 7.15 -7.09 -4.16
N GLY A 82 6.30 -7.71 -4.99
CA GLY A 82 6.09 -9.16 -5.03
C GLY A 82 5.15 -9.76 -3.98
N GLU A 83 4.69 -8.97 -3.00
CA GLU A 83 3.81 -9.47 -1.94
C GLU A 83 2.90 -8.39 -1.34
N VAL A 84 1.89 -8.83 -0.60
CA VAL A 84 0.99 -8.00 0.20
C VAL A 84 1.03 -8.54 1.63
N ARG A 85 1.10 -7.66 2.63
CA ARG A 85 1.17 -8.03 4.04
C ARG A 85 0.18 -7.23 4.89
N LEU A 86 -0.25 -7.82 5.99
CA LEU A 86 -0.92 -7.12 7.08
C LEU A 86 0.12 -6.74 8.13
N LEU A 87 0.14 -5.47 8.49
CA LEU A 87 0.95 -4.93 9.58
C LEU A 87 0.03 -4.61 10.73
N GLU A 88 0.43 -4.98 11.94
CA GLU A 88 -0.28 -4.58 13.16
C GLU A 88 0.09 -3.15 13.50
N LEU A 89 -0.93 -2.31 13.69
CA LEU A 89 -0.81 -0.93 14.12
C LEU A 89 -1.46 -0.82 15.50
N HIS A 90 -0.67 -0.41 16.49
CA HIS A 90 -1.17 0.00 17.79
C HIS A 90 -1.44 1.50 17.73
N ARG A 91 -2.70 1.90 17.90
CA ARG A 91 -3.04 3.28 18.24
C ARG A 91 -2.80 3.44 19.73
N GLU A 92 -1.66 4.03 20.09
CA GLU A 92 -1.54 4.65 21.41
C GLU A 92 -2.63 5.72 21.48
N MET A 93 -3.61 5.54 22.38
CA MET A 93 -4.53 6.60 22.74
C MET A 93 -3.68 7.65 23.47
N ASP A 94 -3.75 8.89 22.98
CA ASP A 94 -3.08 10.11 23.47
C ASP A 94 -1.62 10.32 23.04
N MET A 95 -1.43 10.76 21.80
CA MET A 95 -0.49 11.87 21.58
C MET A 95 -1.28 13.16 21.76
N GLU A 96 -1.36 13.67 22.99
CA GLU A 96 -1.56 15.10 23.19
C GLU A 96 -0.39 15.78 22.47
N ILE A 97 -0.66 16.32 21.27
CA ILE A 97 0.26 17.23 20.61
C ILE A 97 0.24 18.47 21.48
N ASP A 98 1.26 18.60 22.33
CA ASP A 98 1.55 19.86 22.99
C ASP A 98 1.88 20.89 21.90
N GLU A 99 0.98 21.85 21.71
CA GLU A 99 1.10 22.94 20.74
C GLU A 99 2.27 23.91 21.06
N GLU A 100 3.17 23.58 22.01
CA GLU A 100 4.29 24.45 22.39
C GLU A 100 5.57 24.27 21.55
N THR A 101 5.70 23.20 20.74
CA THR A 101 6.90 22.98 19.90
C THR A 101 6.73 23.28 18.40
N SER A 102 5.91 24.27 18.04
CA SER A 102 5.96 24.89 16.71
C SER A 102 7.11 25.89 16.64
N GLN A 103 8.36 25.41 16.60
CA GLN A 103 9.49 26.24 16.18
C GLN A 103 9.68 26.04 14.68
N GLU A 104 9.31 27.09 13.94
CA GLU A 104 9.53 27.26 12.51
C GLU A 104 11.01 27.01 12.17
N ARG A 105 11.30 25.90 11.49
CA ARG A 105 12.60 25.67 10.86
C ARG A 105 12.46 26.08 9.41
N GLU A 106 12.77 27.34 9.11
CA GLU A 106 13.06 27.76 7.74
C GLU A 106 14.32 27.02 7.28
N GLU A 107 14.15 26.04 6.39
CA GLU A 107 15.27 25.43 5.66
C GLU A 107 15.56 26.32 4.44
N GLU A 108 16.64 27.12 4.53
CA GLU A 108 17.22 27.80 3.37
C GLU A 108 17.67 26.71 2.36
N MET A 109 17.09 26.77 1.16
CA MET A 109 17.43 25.89 0.05
C MET A 109 18.61 26.51 -0.69
N GLU A 110 19.83 26.00 -0.46
CA GLU A 110 21.00 26.37 -1.28
C GLU A 110 20.80 25.80 -2.70
N GLU A 111 20.80 26.68 -3.71
CA GLU A 111 20.76 26.30 -5.13
C GLU A 111 22.06 25.56 -5.50
N GLU A 112 21.98 24.26 -5.80
CA GLU A 112 23.08 23.51 -6.40
C GLU A 112 23.19 23.85 -7.90
N ASP A 113 24.27 24.54 -8.25
CA ASP A 113 24.72 24.84 -9.60
C ASP A 113 25.24 23.56 -10.29
N TRP A 114 24.44 23.00 -11.19
CA TRP A 114 24.82 21.83 -12.00
C TRP A 114 25.40 22.31 -13.34
N GLU A 115 26.71 22.56 -13.39
CA GLU A 115 27.44 22.70 -14.65
C GLU A 115 27.52 21.34 -15.37
N GLU A 116 26.97 21.33 -16.58
CA GLU A 116 26.82 20.19 -17.49
C GLU A 116 28.14 19.92 -18.23
N GLU A 117 28.94 18.94 -17.79
CA GLU A 117 30.06 18.43 -18.60
C GLU A 117 29.51 17.63 -19.78
N THR A 118 29.64 18.18 -20.97
CA THR A 118 29.30 17.54 -22.24
C THR A 118 30.42 16.60 -22.68
N GLU A 119 30.05 15.36 -23.00
CA GLU A 119 30.92 14.26 -23.43
C GLU A 119 31.57 14.55 -24.80
N GLU A 120 32.90 14.36 -24.90
CA GLU A 120 33.62 14.32 -26.17
C GLU A 120 33.25 13.05 -26.95
N GLU A 121 32.54 13.20 -28.07
CA GLU A 121 32.43 12.12 -29.07
C GLU A 121 33.73 12.03 -29.89
N VAL A 122 34.39 10.87 -29.78
CA VAL A 122 35.47 10.44 -30.65
C VAL A 122 34.85 9.94 -31.96
N GLU A 123 35.14 10.61 -33.09
CA GLU A 123 34.97 10.01 -34.42
C GLU A 123 36.34 9.86 -35.12
N GLU A 124 36.57 8.62 -35.55
CA GLU A 124 37.69 8.16 -36.36
C GLU A 124 37.53 8.64 -37.81
N GLU A 125 38.63 9.13 -38.43
CA GLU A 125 39.10 8.75 -39.79
C GLU A 125 40.51 9.30 -40.08
#